data_AF-A0A366M9I4-F1
#
_entry.id   AF-A0A366M9I4-F1
#
_cell.length_a   1.000
_cell.length_b   1.000
_cell.length_c   1.000
_cell.angle_alpha   90.00
_cell.angle_beta   90.00
_cell.angle_gamma   90.00
#
_symmetry.space_group_name_H-M   'P 1'
#
loop_
_entity.id
_entity.type
_entity.pdbx_description
1 polymer ?
#
loop_
_entity_poly.entity_id
_entity_poly.type
_entity_poly.pdbx_seq_one_letter_code
_entity_poly.pdbx_strand_id
1 'polypeptide(L)'
;MIIGENISNIHIKNCKFVNATHAIGINGWNGEDSGKNIIISNNLFENCENGIRIEEINNLDINFNNFKNGSYGNSIQLNYCNNSKIVNNNSTNNRGNGILSSFV
;
A
#
# COMPACT_ATOMS: atom_id res chain seq x y z
N MET A 1 -4.23 6.05 8.95
CA MET A 1 -2.78 5.83 9.07
C MET A 1 -2.55 4.94 10.28
N ILE A 2 -1.67 3.94 10.18
CA ILE A 2 -1.32 3.00 11.24
C ILE A 2 0.19 3.09 11.48
N ILE A 3 0.61 3.24 12.74
CA ILE A 3 2.00 3.47 13.13
C ILE A 3 2.33 2.60 14.34
N GLY A 4 3.48 1.93 14.35
CA GLY A 4 3.97 1.21 15.52
C GLY A 4 5.05 0.17 15.24
N GLU A 5 5.75 -0.24 16.29
CA GLU A 5 6.70 -1.35 16.30
C GLU A 5 5.90 -2.65 16.51
N ASN A 6 6.03 -3.66 15.64
CA ASN A 6 5.26 -4.94 15.67
C ASN A 6 3.83 -4.89 15.10
N ILE A 7 3.61 -4.12 14.04
CA ILE A 7 2.35 -4.17 13.29
C ILE A 7 2.15 -5.57 12.69
N SER A 8 1.04 -6.22 13.04
CA SER A 8 0.71 -7.55 12.54
C SER A 8 -0.80 -7.76 12.38
N ASN A 9 -1.16 -8.75 11.56
CA ASN A 9 -2.54 -9.21 11.33
C ASN A 9 -3.49 -8.10 10.84
N ILE A 10 -2.99 -7.20 10.01
CA ILE A 10 -3.78 -6.13 9.39
C ILE A 10 -4.32 -6.59 8.05
N HIS A 11 -5.63 -6.78 7.97
CA HIS A 11 -6.30 -7.17 6.72
C HIS A 11 -7.24 -6.05 6.28
N ILE A 12 -6.92 -5.41 5.15
CA ILE A 12 -7.78 -4.39 4.52
C ILE A 12 -8.28 -4.97 3.21
N LYS A 13 -9.55 -5.40 3.20
CA LYS A 13 -10.12 -6.18 2.10
C LYS A 13 -11.48 -5.67 1.68
N ASN A 14 -11.76 -5.69 0.37
CA ASN A 14 -13.08 -5.36 -0.20
C ASN A 14 -13.56 -3.94 0.15
N CYS A 15 -12.64 -2.99 0.36
CA CYS A 15 -12.95 -1.61 0.69
C CYS A 15 -12.95 -0.70 -0.54
N LYS A 16 -13.68 0.42 -0.45
CA LYS A 16 -13.61 1.52 -1.42
C LYS A 16 -13.11 2.80 -0.75
N PHE A 17 -12.05 3.38 -1.28
CA PHE A 17 -11.47 4.66 -0.84
C PHE A 17 -11.69 5.71 -1.92
N VAL A 18 -12.19 6.89 -1.57
CA VAL A 18 -12.57 7.95 -2.52
C VAL A 18 -12.05 9.30 -2.06
N ASN A 19 -11.46 10.08 -2.98
CA ASN A 19 -10.99 11.45 -2.74
C ASN A 19 -10.05 11.60 -1.54
N ALA A 20 -9.21 10.59 -1.27
CA ALA A 20 -8.26 10.61 -0.16
C ALA A 20 -6.88 11.09 -0.61
N THR A 21 -6.22 11.95 0.17
CA THR A 21 -4.81 12.29 -0.03
C THR A 21 -3.92 11.05 0.15
N HIS A 22 -4.17 10.26 1.20
CA HIS A 22 -3.52 8.97 1.44
C HIS A 22 -4.59 7.97 1.89
N ALA A 23 -4.95 7.03 1.01
CA ALA A 23 -6.02 6.08 1.32
C ALA A 23 -5.59 5.02 2.36
N ILE A 24 -4.42 4.42 2.18
CA ILE A 24 -3.80 3.52 3.18
C ILE A 24 -2.38 3.99 3.45
N GLY A 25 -2.06 4.19 4.73
CA GLY A 25 -0.72 4.52 5.21
C GLY A 25 -0.36 3.62 6.39
N ILE A 26 0.72 2.86 6.28
CA ILE A 26 1.27 1.99 7.35
C ILE A 26 2.77 2.30 7.49
N ASN A 27 3.24 2.58 8.70
CA ASN A 27 4.65 2.81 8.98
C ASN A 27 5.06 1.96 10.20
N GLY A 28 5.99 1.04 9.98
CA GLY A 28 6.52 0.16 11.02
C GLY A 28 7.89 0.62 11.48
N TRP A 29 7.98 1.39 12.56
CA TRP A 29 9.26 1.95 13.02
C TRP A 29 10.37 0.87 13.16
N ASN A 30 11.29 0.85 12.19
CA ASN A 30 12.54 0.09 12.04
C ASN A 30 12.75 -1.14 12.95
N GLY A 31 11.87 -2.14 12.87
CA GLY A 31 12.12 -3.47 13.43
C GLY A 31 12.33 -4.48 12.32
N GLU A 32 13.39 -5.30 12.36
CA GLU A 32 13.62 -6.37 11.37
C GLU A 32 12.42 -7.34 11.22
N ASP A 33 11.58 -7.42 12.26
CA ASP A 33 10.36 -8.22 12.34
C ASP A 33 9.04 -7.43 12.17
N SER A 34 9.08 -6.17 11.73
CA SER A 34 7.87 -5.38 11.51
C SER A 34 7.09 -5.92 10.30
N GLY A 35 5.79 -6.15 10.49
CA GLY A 35 4.93 -6.64 9.41
C GLY A 35 4.80 -8.15 9.33
N LYS A 36 3.88 -8.71 10.11
CA LYS A 36 3.47 -10.11 9.93
C LYS A 36 2.01 -10.18 9.50
N ASN A 37 1.74 -10.94 8.44
CA ASN A 37 0.37 -11.22 7.98
C ASN A 37 -0.42 -9.93 7.66
N ILE A 38 0.20 -9.00 6.93
CA ILE A 38 -0.46 -7.79 6.43
C ILE A 38 -0.93 -8.06 5.01
N ILE A 39 -2.24 -7.95 4.81
CA ILE A 39 -2.90 -8.26 3.53
C ILE A 39 -3.76 -7.07 3.12
N ILE A 40 -3.49 -6.54 1.93
CA ILE A 40 -4.30 -5.48 1.33
C ILE A 40 -4.82 -6.00 -0.01
N SER A 41 -6.10 -6.38 -0.08
CA SER A 41 -6.62 -7.03 -1.28
C SER A 41 -8.03 -6.69 -1.69
N ASN A 42 -8.28 -6.77 -3.00
CA ASN A 42 -9.59 -6.53 -3.61
C ASN A 42 -10.20 -5.17 -3.22
N ASN A 43 -9.36 -4.14 -3.07
CA ASN A 43 -9.83 -2.79 -2.76
C ASN A 43 -9.92 -1.93 -4.02
N LEU A 44 -10.82 -0.96 -4.00
CA LEU A 44 -10.95 0.08 -5.03
C LEU A 44 -10.48 1.42 -4.47
N PHE A 45 -9.58 2.09 -5.18
CA PHE A 45 -9.09 3.42 -4.89
C PHE A 45 -9.49 4.35 -6.03
N GLU A 46 -10.29 5.36 -5.75
CA GLU A 46 -10.83 6.27 -6.76
C GLU A 46 -10.50 7.73 -6.39
N ASN A 47 -9.91 8.47 -7.33
CA ASN A 47 -9.52 9.87 -7.14
C ASN A 47 -8.64 10.10 -5.89
N CYS A 48 -7.82 9.11 -5.53
CA CYS A 48 -6.90 9.23 -4.40
C CYS A 48 -5.55 9.78 -4.89
N GLU A 49 -4.91 10.66 -4.12
CA GLU A 49 -3.57 11.14 -4.47
C GLU A 49 -2.56 10.00 -4.32
N ASN A 50 -2.48 9.37 -3.14
CA ASN A 50 -1.75 8.12 -2.91
C ASN A 50 -2.71 6.99 -2.53
N GLY A 51 -2.56 5.84 -3.20
CA GLY A 51 -3.37 4.65 -2.92
C GLY A 51 -2.90 3.94 -1.64
N ILE A 52 -1.78 3.23 -1.75
CA ILE A 52 -1.14 2.52 -0.64
C ILE A 52 0.26 3.09 -0.44
N ARG A 53 0.58 3.52 0.78
CA ARG A 53 1.94 3.86 1.19
C ARG A 53 2.33 3.04 2.41
N ILE A 54 3.41 2.29 2.28
CA ILE A 54 3.94 1.46 3.37
C ILE A 54 5.43 1.71 3.51
N GLU A 55 5.88 1.84 4.75
CA GLU A 55 7.26 2.11 5.12
C GLU A 55 7.70 1.14 6.20
N GLU A 56 8.90 0.57 6.03
CA GLU A 56 9.58 -0.24 7.05
C GLU A 56 8.72 -1.43 7.53
N ILE A 57 8.15 -2.18 6.57
CA ILE A 57 7.28 -3.33 6.82
C ILE A 57 7.59 -4.42 5.80
N ASN A 58 7.87 -5.63 6.27
CA ASN A 58 8.22 -6.76 5.41
C ASN A 58 7.03 -7.70 5.17
N ASN A 59 7.19 -8.65 4.23
CA ASN A 59 6.27 -9.77 4.03
C ASN A 59 4.81 -9.36 3.73
N LEU A 60 4.62 -8.31 2.93
CA LEU A 60 3.30 -7.82 2.54
C LEU A 60 2.67 -8.70 1.46
N ASP A 61 1.35 -8.89 1.52
CA ASP A 61 0.56 -9.42 0.39
C ASP A 61 -0.41 -8.34 -0.11
N ILE A 62 -0.06 -7.70 -1.22
CA ILE A 62 -0.85 -6.65 -1.86
C ILE A 62 -1.33 -7.17 -3.20
N ASN A 63 -2.61 -7.51 -3.30
CA ASN A 63 -3.14 -8.16 -4.50
C ASN A 63 -4.54 -7.74 -4.91
N PHE A 64 -4.84 -7.82 -6.21
CA PHE A 64 -6.16 -7.56 -6.77
C PHE A 64 -6.74 -6.17 -6.44
N ASN A 65 -5.90 -5.17 -6.15
CA ASN A 65 -6.36 -3.81 -5.92
C ASN A 65 -6.50 -3.05 -7.24
N ASN A 66 -7.49 -2.16 -7.31
CA ASN A 66 -7.76 -1.35 -8.49
C ASN A 66 -7.66 0.14 -8.15
N PHE A 67 -6.77 0.84 -8.84
CA PHE A 67 -6.53 2.27 -8.64
C PHE A 67 -6.97 3.04 -9.88
N LYS A 68 -7.79 4.08 -9.67
CA LYS A 68 -8.44 4.85 -10.73
C LYS A 68 -8.31 6.35 -10.48
N ASN A 69 -7.95 7.08 -11.52
CA ASN A 69 -7.99 8.56 -11.58
C ASN A 69 -7.15 9.24 -10.48
N GLY A 70 -6.02 8.64 -10.12
CA GLY A 70 -5.08 9.17 -9.14
C GLY A 70 -4.36 10.43 -9.66
N SER A 71 -4.26 11.44 -8.80
CA SER A 71 -3.85 12.79 -9.21
C SER A 71 -2.35 12.93 -9.41
N TYR A 72 -1.53 12.63 -8.40
CA TYR A 72 -0.08 12.87 -8.43
C TYR A 72 0.76 11.83 -7.69
N GLY A 73 0.19 11.09 -6.74
CA GLY A 73 0.90 10.09 -5.96
C GLY A 73 0.94 8.71 -6.61
N ASN A 74 1.65 7.79 -5.95
CA ASN A 74 1.80 6.42 -6.45
C ASN A 74 0.57 5.59 -6.08
N SER A 75 0.26 4.60 -6.92
CA SER A 75 -0.83 3.65 -6.60
C SER A 75 -0.40 2.77 -5.43
N ILE A 76 0.83 2.25 -5.49
CA ILE A 76 1.49 1.55 -4.40
C ILE A 76 2.89 2.13 -4.23
N GLN A 77 3.22 2.62 -3.04
CA GLN A 77 4.55 3.04 -2.64
C GLN A 77 5.03 2.17 -1.48
N LEU A 78 6.17 1.52 -1.66
CA LEU A 78 6.85 0.75 -0.63
C LEU A 78 8.25 1.33 -0.41
N ASN A 79 8.54 1.75 0.82
CA ASN A 79 9.87 2.23 1.23
C ASN A 79 10.43 1.27 2.27
N TYR A 80 11.65 0.75 2.07
CA TYR A 80 12.29 -0.16 3.03
C TYR A 80 11.44 -1.41 3.36
N CYS A 81 10.75 -1.94 2.35
CA CYS A 81 9.89 -3.11 2.48
C CYS A 81 10.49 -4.28 1.69
N ASN A 82 10.71 -5.42 2.33
CA ASN A 82 11.32 -6.60 1.73
C ASN A 82 10.32 -7.78 1.67
N ASN A 83 10.64 -8.77 0.82
CA ASN A 83 9.92 -10.04 0.71
C ASN A 83 8.40 -9.90 0.46
N SER A 84 8.00 -8.84 -0.23
CA SER A 84 6.59 -8.50 -0.44
C SER A 84 6.08 -9.02 -1.78
N LYS A 85 4.86 -9.56 -1.78
CA LYS A 85 4.14 -10.02 -2.96
C LYS A 85 3.17 -8.94 -3.43
N ILE A 86 3.42 -8.39 -4.62
CA ILE A 86 2.62 -7.32 -5.21
C ILE A 86 2.16 -7.77 -6.59
N VAL A 87 0.98 -8.38 -6.67
CA VAL A 87 0.52 -9.04 -7.91
C VAL A 87 -0.92 -8.68 -8.24
N ASN A 88 -1.28 -8.69 -9.52
CA ASN A 88 -2.65 -8.44 -9.99
C ASN A 88 -3.25 -7.11 -9.52
N ASN A 89 -2.42 -6.11 -9.24
CA ASN A 89 -2.88 -4.75 -8.96
C ASN A 89 -2.96 -3.98 -10.27
N ASN A 90 -4.08 -3.30 -10.50
CA ASN A 90 -4.32 -2.55 -11.72
C ASN A 90 -4.34 -1.05 -11.43
N SER A 91 -3.69 -0.26 -12.27
CA SER A 91 -3.66 1.19 -12.14
C SER A 91 -4.04 1.81 -13.47
N THR A 92 -5.11 2.61 -13.47
CA THR A 92 -5.70 3.21 -14.67
C THR A 92 -5.92 4.70 -14.47
N ASN A 93 -5.48 5.51 -15.44
CA ASN A 93 -5.59 6.98 -15.39
C ASN A 93 -4.95 7.60 -14.13
N ASN A 94 -3.94 6.95 -13.55
CA ASN A 94 -3.14 7.53 -12.47
C ASN A 94 -1.96 8.29 -13.09
N ARG A 95 -1.73 9.54 -12.68
CA ARG A 95 -0.59 10.32 -13.20
C ARG A 95 0.76 9.97 -12.54
N GLY A 96 0.73 9.45 -11.31
CA GLY A 96 1.92 8.91 -10.64
C GLY A 96 2.23 7.47 -11.07
N ASN A 97 3.24 6.84 -10.45
CA ASN A 97 3.61 5.47 -10.83
C ASN A 97 2.56 4.45 -10.40
N GLY A 98 2.47 3.35 -11.15
CA GLY A 98 1.70 2.17 -10.76
C GLY A 98 2.24 1.60 -9.44
N ILE A 99 3.50 1.19 -9.44
CA ILE A 99 4.22 0.72 -8.25
C ILE A 99 5.55 1.48 -8.19
N LEU A 100 5.86 2.07 -7.03
CA LEU A 100 7.17 2.60 -6.69
C LEU A 100 7.71 1.83 -5.48
N SER A 101 8.84 1.15 -5.66
CA SER A 101 9.53 0.44 -4.59
C SER A 101 10.96 0.95 -4.48
N SER A 102 11.35 1.44 -3.31
CA SER A 102 12.75 1.70 -2.97
C SER A 102 13.22 0.62 -1.99
N PHE A 103 14.19 -0.18 -2.45
CA PHE A 103 14.92 -1.14 -1.63
C PHE A 103 16.23 -0.48 -1.19
N VAL A 104 16.58 -0.62 0.09
CA VAL A 104 17.93 -0.38 0.62
C VAL A 104 18.30 -1.59 1.45
#